data_AF-A0A1X7PIL7-F1
#
_entry.id   AF-A0A1X7PIL7-F1
#
_cell.length_a   1.000
_cell.length_b   1.000
_cell.length_c   1.000
_cell.angle_alpha   90.00
_cell.angle_beta   90.00
_cell.angle_gamma   90.00
#
_symmetry.space_group_name_H-M   'P 1'
#
loop_
_entity.id
_entity.type
_entity.pdbx_description
1 polymer ?
#
loop_
_entity_poly.entity_id
_entity_poly.type
_entity_poly.pdbx_seq_one_letter_code
_entity_poly.pdbx_strand_id
1 'polypeptide(L)'
;MGRKDHTSRRGDHGSPSEPAPLGNPLDFIQEDHLREREICNLIVRIAEAEQPDPDDISVVASFFSHELPPHLADEEQGLIHLLARRCRPEDEIGPLIARLDADRREAREEMAGLLALLNGAGADGFAFGDDNRARLRRYAARARRQLILEYAIILPFARLRLTAADLDALRRDMLARRGLDQLMEGKK
;
A
#
# COMPACT_ATOMS: atom_id res chain seq x y z
N MET A 1 1.58 -36.34 -2.44
CA MET A 1 0.65 -35.23 -2.17
C MET A 1 0.82 -34.77 -0.73
N GLY A 2 1.63 -33.74 -0.49
CA GLY A 2 1.68 -33.05 0.80
C GLY A 2 1.27 -31.60 0.54
N ARG A 3 0.10 -31.19 1.05
CA ARG A 3 -0.29 -29.77 1.05
C ARG A 3 0.68 -29.06 1.98
N LYS A 4 1.47 -28.13 1.45
CA LYS A 4 2.24 -27.21 2.27
C LYS A 4 1.23 -26.22 2.83
N ASP A 5 1.01 -26.27 4.14
CA ASP A 5 0.37 -25.19 4.88
C ASP A 5 1.19 -23.91 4.67
N HIS A 6 0.71 -23.05 3.79
CA HIS A 6 1.21 -21.69 3.65
C HIS A 6 0.58 -20.87 4.77
N THR A 7 1.03 -21.11 6.00
CA THR A 7 0.78 -20.18 7.10
C THR A 7 1.65 -18.97 6.81
N SER A 8 1.07 -17.94 6.19
CA SER A 8 1.74 -16.67 5.97
C SER A 8 2.13 -16.13 7.35
N ARG A 9 3.43 -16.14 7.64
CA ARG A 9 3.95 -15.54 8.85
C ARG A 9 3.95 -14.03 8.64
N ARG A 10 3.32 -13.27 9.54
CA ARG A 10 3.56 -11.82 9.69
C ARG A 10 5.07 -11.55 9.56
N GLY A 11 5.46 -10.63 8.67
CA GLY A 11 6.84 -10.16 8.51
C GLY A 11 7.65 -10.75 7.35
N ASP A 12 7.09 -11.57 6.46
CA ASP A 12 7.81 -11.98 5.23
C ASP A 12 7.89 -10.82 4.21
N HIS A 13 6.91 -9.92 4.21
CA HIS A 13 6.75 -8.77 3.30
C HIS A 13 6.77 -9.11 1.79
N GLY A 14 7.01 -10.38 1.42
CA GLY A 14 6.89 -10.93 0.08
C GLY A 14 5.48 -11.39 -0.30
N SER A 15 4.61 -11.56 0.69
CA SER A 15 3.22 -11.99 0.54
C SER A 15 2.22 -10.90 0.97
N PRO A 16 0.98 -10.91 0.47
CA PRO A 16 -0.05 -9.96 0.91
C PRO A 16 -0.25 -9.96 2.42
N SER A 17 -0.42 -8.77 3.01
CA SER A 17 -0.70 -8.61 4.43
C SER A 17 -2.01 -9.29 4.82
N GLU A 18 -1.97 -10.23 5.76
CA GLU A 18 -3.17 -10.93 6.21
C GLU A 18 -4.02 -10.03 7.15
N PRO A 19 -5.32 -9.84 6.86
CA PRO A 19 -6.18 -8.96 7.66
C PRO A 19 -6.67 -9.56 8.99
N ALA A 20 -6.34 -10.81 9.34
CA ALA A 20 -6.87 -11.50 10.52
C ALA A 20 -6.02 -11.31 11.81
N PRO A 21 -6.70 -11.24 12.97
CA PRO A 21 -7.47 -10.05 13.30
C PRO A 21 -6.53 -8.84 13.32
N LEU A 22 -6.84 -7.83 12.52
CA LEU A 22 -6.22 -6.49 12.59
C LEU A 22 -6.08 -6.08 14.07
N GLY A 23 -4.86 -6.18 14.60
CA GLY A 23 -4.54 -5.82 15.98
C GLY A 23 -4.53 -4.30 16.10
N ASN A 24 -3.34 -3.73 16.17
CA ASN A 24 -3.18 -2.29 16.01
C ASN A 24 -3.27 -1.91 14.51
N PRO A 25 -4.19 -1.02 14.09
CA PRO A 25 -4.30 -0.61 12.69
C PRO A 25 -3.05 0.09 12.15
N LEU A 26 -2.32 0.83 12.99
CA LEU A 26 -1.08 1.50 12.56
C LEU A 26 0.03 0.50 12.27
N ASP A 27 0.08 -0.61 13.01
CA ASP A 27 1.04 -1.68 12.74
C ASP A 27 0.70 -2.40 11.44
N PHE A 28 -0.59 -2.55 11.10
CA PHE A 28 -1.00 -3.11 9.81
C PHE A 28 -0.64 -2.21 8.63
N ILE A 29 -0.91 -0.89 8.73
CA ILE A 29 -0.49 0.08 7.69
C ILE A 29 1.03 0.06 7.51
N GLN A 30 1.77 -0.05 8.61
CA GLN A 30 3.24 -0.16 8.54
C GLN A 30 3.70 -1.44 7.82
N GLU A 31 3.02 -2.58 8.01
CA GLU A 31 3.31 -3.81 7.27
C GLU A 31 3.00 -3.65 5.77
N ASP A 32 1.89 -3.00 5.42
CA ASP A 32 1.56 -2.68 4.03
C ASP A 32 2.61 -1.78 3.38
N HIS A 33 3.17 -0.80 4.11
CA HIS A 33 4.27 0.04 3.62
C HIS A 33 5.53 -0.78 3.31
N LEU A 34 5.84 -1.78 4.14
CA LEU A 34 6.97 -2.68 3.90
C LEU A 34 6.72 -3.55 2.66
N ARG A 35 5.49 -4.05 2.50
CA ARG A 35 5.06 -4.78 1.30
C ARG A 35 5.14 -3.93 0.04
N GLU A 36 4.65 -2.69 0.07
CA GLU A 36 4.71 -1.76 -1.06
C GLU A 36 6.16 -1.42 -1.44
N ARG A 37 7.06 -1.30 -0.45
CA ARG A 37 8.49 -1.11 -0.70
C ARG A 37 9.09 -2.28 -1.49
N GLU A 38 8.74 -3.52 -1.14
CA GLU A 38 9.20 -4.70 -1.89
C GLU A 38 8.61 -4.74 -3.31
N ILE A 39 7.35 -4.34 -3.49
CA ILE A 39 6.77 -4.16 -4.82
C ILE A 39 7.52 -3.08 -5.62
N CYS A 40 7.92 -1.97 -5.01
CA CYS A 40 8.74 -0.98 -5.68
C CYS A 40 10.08 -1.55 -6.16
N ASN A 41 10.68 -2.48 -5.40
CA ASN A 41 11.90 -3.20 -5.82
C ASN A 41 11.63 -4.09 -7.02
N LEU A 42 10.49 -4.79 -7.02
CA LEU A 42 10.04 -5.63 -8.12
C LEU A 42 9.80 -4.83 -9.40
N ILE A 43 9.13 -3.68 -9.30
CA ILE A 43 8.87 -2.77 -10.42
C ILE A 43 10.18 -2.30 -11.08
N VAL A 44 11.19 -1.96 -10.27
CA VAL A 44 12.51 -1.55 -10.79
C VAL A 44 13.18 -2.71 -11.53
N ARG A 45 13.14 -3.92 -10.96
CA ARG A 45 13.68 -5.12 -11.60
C ARG A 45 13.02 -5.39 -12.96
N ILE A 46 11.68 -5.33 -13.02
CA ILE A 46 10.91 -5.46 -14.27
C ILE A 46 11.35 -4.40 -15.28
N ALA A 47 11.51 -3.15 -14.84
CA ALA A 47 11.89 -2.05 -15.73
C ALA A 47 13.34 -2.14 -16.24
N GLU A 48 14.22 -2.87 -15.56
CA GLU A 48 15.63 -3.05 -15.91
C GLU A 48 15.91 -4.34 -16.70
N ALA A 49 15.08 -5.37 -16.54
CA ALA A 49 15.25 -6.65 -17.22
C ALA A 49 14.97 -6.54 -18.73
N GLU A 50 15.88 -7.02 -19.58
CA GLU A 50 15.66 -7.06 -21.04
C GLU A 50 14.37 -7.82 -21.39
N GLN A 51 14.17 -8.96 -20.73
CA GLN A 51 12.94 -9.75 -20.74
C GLN A 51 12.50 -9.94 -19.27
N PRO A 52 11.45 -9.24 -18.81
CA PRO A 52 10.96 -9.37 -17.45
C PRO A 52 10.32 -10.74 -17.20
N ASP A 53 10.45 -11.23 -15.97
CA ASP A 53 9.79 -12.46 -15.53
C ASP A 53 8.26 -12.26 -15.52
N PRO A 54 7.47 -13.11 -16.22
CA PRO A 54 6.01 -13.06 -16.17
C PRO A 54 5.43 -13.19 -14.76
N ASP A 55 6.09 -13.93 -13.86
CA ASP A 55 5.64 -14.07 -12.47
C ASP A 55 5.80 -12.75 -11.71
N ASP A 56 6.93 -12.05 -11.90
CA ASP A 56 7.16 -10.73 -11.30
C ASP A 56 6.11 -9.71 -11.80
N ILE A 57 5.78 -9.73 -13.09
CA ILE A 57 4.72 -8.88 -13.67
C ILE A 57 3.36 -9.19 -13.02
N SER A 58 3.02 -10.48 -12.91
CA SER A 58 1.76 -10.94 -12.31
C SER A 58 1.63 -10.50 -10.86
N VAL A 59 2.71 -10.59 -10.07
CA VAL A 59 2.74 -10.13 -8.67
C VAL A 59 2.47 -8.62 -8.58
N VAL A 60 3.12 -7.79 -9.41
CA VAL A 60 2.89 -6.34 -9.40
C VAL A 60 1.46 -6.00 -9.86
N ALA A 61 0.97 -6.65 -10.91
CA ALA A 61 -0.40 -6.45 -11.41
C ALA A 61 -1.44 -6.81 -10.36
N SER A 62 -1.25 -7.93 -9.64
CA SER A 62 -2.10 -8.35 -8.53
C SER A 62 -2.08 -7.32 -7.39
N PHE A 63 -0.90 -6.83 -7.02
CA PHE A 63 -0.76 -5.81 -5.97
C PHE A 63 -1.54 -4.53 -6.32
N PHE A 64 -1.40 -4.01 -7.55
CA PHE A 64 -2.12 -2.81 -8.00
C PHE A 64 -3.64 -2.98 -8.05
N SER A 65 -4.11 -4.20 -8.31
CA SER A 65 -5.55 -4.47 -8.46
C SER A 65 -6.24 -4.83 -7.14
N HIS A 66 -5.54 -5.46 -6.20
CA HIS A 66 -6.16 -6.03 -5.00
C HIS A 66 -5.60 -5.53 -3.67
N GLU A 67 -4.30 -5.24 -3.58
CA GLU A 67 -3.64 -4.89 -2.31
C GLU A 67 -3.59 -3.36 -2.10
N LEU A 68 -3.13 -2.63 -3.12
CA LEU A 68 -2.91 -1.19 -3.04
C LEU A 68 -4.22 -0.38 -2.90
N PRO A 69 -5.34 -0.67 -3.61
CA PRO A 69 -6.55 0.12 -3.49
C PRO A 69 -7.13 0.20 -2.06
N PRO A 70 -7.35 -0.92 -1.32
CA PRO A 70 -7.84 -0.84 0.06
C PRO A 70 -6.81 -0.20 1.00
N HIS A 71 -5.50 -0.41 0.79
CA HIS A 71 -4.46 0.26 1.56
C HIS A 71 -4.56 1.79 1.45
N LEU A 72 -4.60 2.32 0.22
CA LEU A 72 -4.75 3.77 -0.01
C LEU A 72 -6.05 4.33 0.60
N ALA A 73 -7.14 3.56 0.57
CA ALA A 73 -8.39 3.96 1.19
C ALA A 73 -8.26 4.03 2.73
N ASP A 74 -7.52 3.12 3.35
CA ASP A 74 -7.26 3.15 4.80
C ASP A 74 -6.47 4.38 5.22
N GLU A 75 -5.49 4.77 4.42
CA GLU A 75 -4.69 5.94 4.68
C GLU A 75 -5.49 7.23 4.54
N GLU A 76 -6.17 7.41 3.40
CA GLU A 76 -6.75 8.71 3.06
C GLU A 76 -8.11 8.96 3.69
N GLN A 77 -8.98 7.94 3.67
CA GLN A 77 -10.33 8.05 4.24
C GLN A 77 -10.31 7.82 5.76
N GLY A 78 -9.23 7.18 6.27
CA GLY A 78 -9.04 6.86 7.67
C GLY A 78 -7.93 7.69 8.32
N LEU A 79 -6.69 7.20 8.20
CA LEU A 79 -5.53 7.67 8.96
C LEU A 79 -5.32 9.19 8.87
N ILE A 80 -5.30 9.73 7.66
CA ILE A 80 -4.98 11.15 7.39
C ILE A 80 -6.11 12.05 7.83
N HIS A 81 -7.35 11.64 7.58
CA HIS A 81 -8.50 12.37 8.08
C HIS A 81 -8.53 12.44 9.62
N LEU A 82 -8.20 11.34 10.30
CA LEU A 82 -8.08 11.32 11.76
C LEU A 82 -6.93 12.21 12.24
N LEU A 83 -5.77 12.14 11.58
CA LEU A 83 -4.62 12.99 11.88
C LEU A 83 -4.92 14.48 11.73
N ALA A 84 -5.54 14.89 10.62
CA ALA A 84 -5.92 16.27 10.37
C ALA A 84 -6.85 16.84 11.47
N ARG A 85 -7.67 15.98 12.10
CA ARG A 85 -8.55 16.34 13.21
C ARG A 85 -7.85 16.37 14.58
N ARG A 86 -6.80 15.57 14.77
CA ARG A 86 -6.12 15.38 16.07
C ARG A 86 -4.86 16.21 16.22
N CYS A 87 -4.20 16.54 15.12
CA CYS A 87 -3.02 17.39 15.13
C CYS A 87 -3.39 18.84 15.42
N ARG A 88 -2.51 19.50 16.17
CA ARG A 88 -2.63 20.90 16.55
C ARG A 88 -1.84 21.76 15.57
N PRO A 89 -2.10 23.07 15.49
CA PRO A 89 -1.32 23.97 14.65
C PRO A 89 0.19 23.88 14.90
N GLU A 90 0.61 23.66 16.14
CA GLU A 90 2.02 23.55 16.54
C GLU A 90 2.69 22.26 16.04
N ASP A 91 1.92 21.27 15.57
CA ASP A 91 2.48 20.09 14.92
C ASP A 91 2.99 20.38 13.52
N GLU A 92 2.55 21.50 12.90
CA GLU A 92 2.95 21.96 11.57
C GLU A 92 2.80 20.91 10.43
N ILE A 93 2.01 19.86 10.63
CA ILE A 93 1.85 18.77 9.64
C ILE A 93 0.84 19.08 8.52
N GLY A 94 0.01 20.11 8.69
CA GLY A 94 -1.06 20.45 7.73
C GLY A 94 -0.55 20.67 6.29
N PRO A 95 0.48 21.52 6.08
CA PRO A 95 1.09 21.70 4.76
C PRO A 95 1.67 20.40 4.18
N LEU A 96 2.20 19.53 5.04
CA LEU A 96 2.74 18.24 4.62
C LEU A 96 1.65 17.29 4.15
N ILE A 97 0.53 17.19 4.88
CA ILE A 97 -0.64 16.42 4.48
C ILE A 97 -1.17 16.92 3.13
N ALA A 98 -1.30 18.24 2.96
CA ALA A 98 -1.79 18.82 1.71
C ALA A 98 -0.90 18.48 0.50
N ARG A 99 0.42 18.48 0.71
CA ARG A 99 1.39 18.06 -0.32
C ARG A 99 1.29 16.57 -0.62
N LEU A 100 1.20 15.73 0.42
CA LEU A 100 1.05 14.29 0.28
C LEU A 100 -0.20 13.94 -0.52
N ASP A 101 -1.33 14.59 -0.23
CA ASP A 101 -2.58 14.39 -0.97
C ASP A 101 -2.46 14.78 -2.45
N ALA A 102 -1.71 15.84 -2.77
CA ALA A 102 -1.43 16.21 -4.15
C ALA A 102 -0.60 15.15 -4.88
N ASP A 103 0.48 14.69 -4.25
CA ASP A 103 1.35 13.64 -4.80
C ASP A 103 0.59 12.32 -5.02
N ARG A 104 -0.31 11.94 -4.10
CA ARG A 104 -1.13 10.72 -4.22
C ARG A 104 -2.17 10.80 -5.35
N ARG A 105 -2.82 11.95 -5.54
CA ARG A 105 -3.77 12.13 -6.66
C ARG A 105 -3.12 11.87 -8.01
N GLU A 106 -1.95 12.46 -8.24
CA GLU A 106 -1.19 12.26 -9.47
C GLU A 106 -0.75 10.80 -9.65
N ALA A 107 -0.32 10.13 -8.57
CA ALA A 107 0.09 8.72 -8.63
C ALA A 107 -1.08 7.80 -9.02
N ARG A 108 -2.30 8.10 -8.57
CA ARG A 108 -3.50 7.31 -8.89
C ARG A 108 -3.95 7.42 -10.33
N GLU A 109 -3.86 8.61 -10.90
CA GLU A 109 -4.15 8.81 -12.32
C GLU A 109 -3.20 7.96 -13.18
N GLU A 110 -1.95 7.79 -12.74
CA GLU A 110 -0.96 6.95 -13.41
C GLU A 110 -1.20 5.44 -13.20
N MET A 111 -1.70 5.02 -12.03
CA MET A 111 -1.88 3.61 -11.66
C MET A 111 -2.71 2.82 -12.68
N ALA A 112 -3.84 3.36 -13.15
CA ALA A 112 -4.69 2.67 -14.12
C ALA A 112 -3.95 2.37 -15.43
N GLY A 113 -3.13 3.31 -15.89
CA GLY A 113 -2.31 3.16 -17.09
C GLY A 113 -1.15 2.18 -16.90
N LEU A 114 -0.61 2.04 -15.69
CA LEU A 114 0.42 1.04 -15.38
C LEU A 114 -0.17 -0.36 -15.22
N LEU A 115 -1.34 -0.49 -14.61
CA LEU A 115 -2.04 -1.78 -14.52
C LEU A 115 -2.41 -2.31 -15.90
N ALA A 116 -2.94 -1.46 -16.79
CA ALA A 116 -3.21 -1.83 -18.18
C ALA A 116 -1.94 -2.26 -18.93
N LEU A 117 -0.82 -1.56 -18.70
CA LEU A 117 0.48 -1.89 -19.26
C LEU A 117 0.96 -3.28 -18.77
N LEU A 118 0.86 -3.57 -17.48
CA LEU A 118 1.28 -4.83 -16.88
C LEU A 118 0.40 -5.99 -17.35
N ASN A 119 -0.92 -5.81 -17.41
CA ASN A 119 -1.86 -6.83 -17.89
C ASN A 119 -1.68 -7.14 -19.39
N GLY A 120 -1.15 -6.19 -20.17
CA GLY A 120 -0.80 -6.41 -21.58
C GLY A 120 0.53 -7.13 -21.79
N ALA A 121 1.35 -7.27 -20.76
CA ALA A 121 2.63 -7.99 -20.81
C ALA A 121 2.39 -9.47 -20.49
N GLY A 122 2.02 -10.25 -21.51
CA GLY A 122 1.56 -11.64 -21.30
C GLY A 122 2.13 -12.69 -22.26
N ALA A 123 3.18 -12.36 -23.01
CA ALA A 123 3.80 -13.30 -23.95
C ALA A 123 5.24 -13.63 -23.53
N ASP A 124 5.63 -14.89 -23.75
CA ASP A 124 7.03 -15.29 -23.62
C ASP A 124 7.92 -14.41 -24.50
N GLY A 125 8.99 -13.86 -23.92
CA GLY A 125 9.90 -12.94 -24.60
C GLY A 125 9.37 -11.50 -24.76
N PHE A 126 8.28 -11.14 -24.06
CA PHE A 126 7.81 -9.76 -24.02
C PHE A 126 8.88 -8.82 -23.43
N ALA A 127 9.04 -7.64 -24.04
CA ALA A 127 9.93 -6.60 -23.57
C ALA A 127 9.21 -5.25 -23.54
N PHE A 128 9.35 -4.52 -22.44
CA PHE A 128 8.87 -3.14 -22.38
C PHE A 128 9.77 -2.23 -23.23
N GLY A 129 9.16 -1.36 -24.02
CA GLY A 129 9.86 -0.23 -24.63
C GLY A 129 10.35 0.79 -23.59
N ASP A 130 11.33 1.61 -23.97
CA ASP A 130 12.03 2.53 -23.06
C ASP A 130 11.09 3.49 -22.31
N ASP A 131 10.05 4.00 -22.97
CA ASP A 131 9.06 4.87 -22.34
C ASP A 131 8.31 4.17 -21.21
N ASN A 132 7.91 2.92 -21.42
CA ASN A 132 7.20 2.11 -20.43
C ASN A 132 8.12 1.73 -19.25
N ARG A 133 9.39 1.42 -19.53
CA ARG A 133 10.41 1.22 -18.48
C ARG A 133 10.60 2.50 -17.66
N ALA A 134 10.66 3.65 -18.31
CA ALA A 134 10.80 4.93 -17.64
C ALA A 134 9.58 5.27 -16.77
N ARG A 135 8.35 4.93 -17.22
CA ARG A 135 7.12 5.06 -16.42
C ARG A 135 7.16 4.21 -15.15
N LEU A 136 7.51 2.93 -15.27
CA LEU A 136 7.65 2.01 -14.13
C LEU A 136 8.68 2.54 -13.11
N ARG A 137 9.86 2.99 -13.57
CA ARG A 137 10.89 3.58 -12.70
C ARG A 137 10.41 4.84 -12.00
N ARG A 138 9.71 5.74 -12.71
CA ARG A 138 9.17 6.97 -12.14
C ARG A 138 8.16 6.67 -11.05
N TYR A 139 7.22 5.77 -11.29
CA TYR A 139 6.24 5.35 -10.28
C TYR A 139 6.94 4.81 -9.03
N ALA A 140 7.84 3.83 -9.18
CA ALA A 140 8.53 3.22 -8.05
C ALA A 140 9.41 4.22 -7.27
N ALA A 141 9.96 5.25 -7.94
CA ALA A 141 10.71 6.32 -7.28
C ALA A 141 9.79 7.27 -6.51
N ARG A 142 8.59 7.59 -7.03
CA ARG A 142 7.59 8.40 -6.33
C ARG A 142 7.05 7.69 -5.10
N ALA A 143 6.58 6.45 -5.26
CA ALA A 143 6.05 5.63 -4.18
C ALA A 143 7.06 5.48 -3.03
N ARG A 144 8.34 5.18 -3.31
CA ARG A 144 9.38 5.13 -2.27
C ARG A 144 9.56 6.43 -1.48
N ARG A 145 9.52 7.59 -2.14
CA ARG A 145 9.62 8.88 -1.44
C ARG A 145 8.42 9.13 -0.54
N GLN A 146 7.24 8.71 -1.00
CA GLN A 146 6.00 8.79 -0.23
C GLN A 146 6.05 7.89 1.00
N LEU A 147 6.44 6.62 0.84
CA LEU A 147 6.60 5.66 1.93
C LEU A 147 7.59 6.16 3.00
N ILE A 148 8.70 6.80 2.59
CA ILE A 148 9.64 7.41 3.55
C ILE A 148 8.94 8.49 4.39
N LEU A 149 8.14 9.34 3.76
CA LEU A 149 7.42 10.40 4.46
C LEU A 149 6.36 9.84 5.41
N GLU A 150 5.58 8.87 4.93
CA GLU A 150 4.53 8.23 5.72
C GLU A 150 5.12 7.50 6.93
N TYR A 151 6.18 6.74 6.71
CA TYR A 151 6.84 5.97 7.77
C TYR A 151 7.58 6.87 8.77
N ALA A 152 8.31 7.89 8.30
CA ALA A 152 9.15 8.72 9.16
C ALA A 152 8.41 9.87 9.85
N ILE A 153 7.24 10.27 9.33
CA ILE A 153 6.51 11.44 9.83
C ILE A 153 5.06 11.09 10.16
N ILE A 154 4.28 10.61 9.18
CA ILE A 154 2.83 10.42 9.35
C ILE A 154 2.51 9.37 10.43
N LEU A 155 3.12 8.18 10.37
CA LEU A 155 2.91 7.12 11.37
C LEU A 155 3.36 7.54 12.78
N PRO A 156 4.54 8.17 12.99
CA PRO A 156 4.91 8.72 14.29
C PRO A 156 3.90 9.73 14.85
N PHE A 157 3.42 10.68 14.03
CA PHE A 157 2.38 11.61 14.46
C PHE A 157 1.07 10.88 14.79
N ALA A 158 0.71 9.84 14.03
CA ALA A 158 -0.49 9.05 14.30
C ALA A 158 -0.39 8.35 15.65
N ARG A 159 0.77 7.73 15.95
CA ARG A 159 1.02 7.10 17.25
C ARG A 159 1.00 8.11 18.40
N LEU A 160 1.43 9.35 18.16
CA LEU A 160 1.45 10.40 19.17
C LEU A 160 0.06 11.02 19.43
N ARG A 161 -0.76 11.18 18.38
CA ARG A 161 -1.96 12.02 18.41
C ARG A 161 -3.28 11.25 18.42
N LEU A 162 -3.31 10.03 17.88
CA LEU A 162 -4.53 9.24 17.83
C LEU A 162 -4.82 8.58 19.18
N THR A 163 -6.08 8.70 19.61
CA THR A 163 -6.56 8.06 20.83
C THR A 163 -6.93 6.60 20.58
N ALA A 164 -7.07 5.81 21.63
CA ALA A 164 -7.56 4.43 21.51
C ALA A 164 -8.91 4.35 20.76
N ALA A 165 -9.81 5.32 20.97
CA ALA A 165 -11.08 5.39 20.28
C ALA A 165 -10.93 5.66 18.77
N ASP A 166 -9.94 6.48 18.37
CA ASP A 166 -9.65 6.73 16.96
C ASP A 166 -9.07 5.48 16.29
N LEU A 167 -8.16 4.79 16.98
CA LEU A 167 -7.57 3.54 16.49
C LEU A 167 -8.63 2.45 16.33
N ASP A 168 -9.57 2.32 17.28
CA ASP A 168 -10.67 1.38 17.15
C ASP A 168 -11.64 1.74 16.00
N ALA A 169 -11.87 3.02 15.76
CA ALA A 169 -12.67 3.46 14.62
C ALA A 169 -11.97 3.12 13.29
N LEU A 170 -10.68 3.49 13.16
CA LEU A 170 -9.85 3.18 12.00
C LEU A 170 -9.85 1.67 11.71
N ARG A 171 -9.62 0.86 12.73
CA ARG A 171 -9.60 -0.61 12.63
C ARG A 171 -10.93 -1.18 12.12
N ARG A 172 -12.07 -0.68 12.61
CA ARG A 172 -13.39 -1.10 12.13
C ARG A 172 -13.59 -0.73 10.67
N ASP A 173 -13.23 0.48 10.28
CA ASP A 173 -13.36 0.95 8.88
C ASP A 173 -12.46 0.12 7.93
N MET A 174 -11.24 -0.20 8.35
CA MET A 174 -10.32 -1.09 7.61
C MET A 174 -10.89 -2.49 7.40
N LEU A 175 -11.54 -3.06 8.42
CA LEU A 175 -12.20 -4.36 8.33
C LEU A 175 -13.44 -4.30 7.43
N ALA A 176 -14.27 -3.26 7.57
CA ALA A 176 -15.47 -3.07 6.76
C ALA A 176 -15.13 -2.92 5.27
N ARG A 177 -14.08 -2.16 4.91
CA ARG A 177 -13.59 -2.04 3.54
C ARG A 177 -13.16 -3.38 2.92
N ARG A 178 -12.83 -4.35 3.76
CA ARG A 178 -12.44 -5.72 3.36
C ARG A 178 -13.57 -6.74 3.53
N GLY A 179 -14.78 -6.32 3.93
CA GLY A 179 -15.92 -7.20 4.18
C GLY A 179 -15.76 -8.13 5.39
N LEU A 180 -14.91 -7.75 6.36
CA LEU A 180 -14.54 -8.54 7.54
C LEU A 180 -15.15 -8.01 8.84
N ASP A 181 -16.01 -7.01 8.77
CA ASP A 181 -16.74 -6.42 9.89
C ASP A 181 -17.65 -7.44 10.58
N GLN A 182 -18.23 -8.40 9.84
CA GLN A 182 -19.08 -9.46 10.39
C GLN A 182 -18.32 -10.48 11.27
N LEU A 183 -17.00 -10.58 11.14
CA LEU A 183 -16.18 -11.49 11.99
C LEU A 183 -15.97 -10.95 13.41
N MET A 184 -16.26 -9.66 13.63
CA MET A 184 -16.12 -9.00 14.93
C MET A 184 -17.38 -9.09 15.82
N GLU A 185 -18.55 -9.37 15.23
CA GLU A 185 -19.84 -9.41 15.95
C GLU A 185 -20.14 -10.78 16.60
N GLY A 186 -19.39 -11.83 16.27
CA GLY A 186 -19.61 -13.20 16.76
C GLY A 186 -19.00 -13.54 18.14
N LYS A 187 -18.50 -12.56 18.90
CA LYS A 187 -18.01 -12.77 20.28
C LYS A 187 -18.73 -11.84 21.26
N LYS A 188 -19.99 -12.18 21.57
CA LYS A 188 -20.66 -11.77 22.79
C LYS A 188 -21.13 -12.99 23.55
#